data_AF-K2C8J1-F1
#
_entry.id   AF-K2C8J1-F1
#
_cell.length_a   1.000
_cell.length_b   1.000
_cell.length_c   1.000
_cell.angle_alpha   90.00
_cell.angle_beta   90.00
_cell.angle_gamma   90.00
#
_symmetry.space_group_name_H-M   'P 1'
#
loop_
_entity.id
_entity.type
_entity.pdbx_description
1 polymer ?
#
loop_
_entity_poly.entity_id
_entity_poly.type
_entity_poly.pdbx_seq_one_letter_code
_entity_poly.pdbx_strand_id
1 'polypeptide(L)'
;MKWFANLSTPGKLLLAFGSMLLILGVVILVSYQSITNITSSFKSLHDQQFEMAIELHELRSQQNYIRGQVLEMILTPDKAGQQKVEKNINEASNLVESIINKLSKLTLDTKDLTQLTELKNHLNDYRQTRAQEIALIYEGKIEEAQQLALQTQDDNFEKIRSISAEMGNRAESEVDVIIAQNQLDASKAIQLCLILGGVAFVFGLGMMFLLHLTMASPLLEISAIAARIADCDLTTTVAATDRADEMGEMTQSFKRMTDTLSNQIREITDGVNVLASSSNEILVSTSQLASGAVESATGISETMTTVEEVR
;
A
#
# COMPACT_ATOMS: atom_id res chain seq x y z
N MET A 1 -0.85 -0.76 31.40
CA MET A 1 0.01 -1.48 30.42
C MET A 1 0.86 -2.58 31.05
N LYS A 2 0.46 -3.22 32.16
CA LYS A 2 1.24 -4.30 32.79
C LYS A 2 1.32 -5.56 31.91
N TRP A 3 0.25 -5.87 31.17
CA TRP A 3 0.21 -7.01 30.25
C TRP A 3 1.25 -6.89 29.12
N PHE A 4 1.34 -5.74 28.45
CA PHE A 4 2.31 -5.55 27.36
C PHE A 4 3.75 -5.55 27.90
N ALA A 5 3.99 -4.96 29.07
CA ALA A 5 5.32 -4.98 29.70
C ALA A 5 5.78 -6.41 30.03
N ASN A 6 4.86 -7.29 30.43
CA ASN A 6 5.13 -8.70 30.77
C ASN A 6 5.19 -9.63 29.55
N LEU A 7 4.94 -9.13 28.34
CA LEU A 7 5.07 -9.95 27.13
C LEU A 7 6.55 -10.18 26.82
N SER A 8 6.87 -11.36 26.30
CA SER A 8 8.22 -11.68 25.82
C SER A 8 8.67 -10.68 24.75
N THR A 9 9.97 -10.44 24.68
CA THR A 9 10.61 -9.52 23.73
C THR A 9 10.27 -9.88 22.27
N PRO A 10 10.37 -11.15 21.83
CA PRO A 10 9.89 -11.55 20.51
C PRO A 10 8.40 -11.29 20.31
N GLY A 11 7.58 -11.51 21.35
CA GLY A 11 6.14 -11.24 21.31
C GLY A 11 5.81 -9.76 21.08
N LYS A 12 6.55 -8.85 21.74
CA LYS A 12 6.41 -7.40 21.56
C LYS A 12 6.76 -6.97 20.14
N LEU A 13 7.88 -7.45 19.61
CA LEU A 13 8.33 -7.15 18.25
C LEU A 13 7.34 -7.72 17.21
N LEU A 14 6.89 -8.95 17.38
CA LEU A 14 5.94 -9.59 16.46
C LEU A 14 4.59 -8.87 16.47
N LEU A 15 4.10 -8.42 17.64
CA LEU A 15 2.89 -7.60 17.70
C LEU A 15 3.07 -6.26 17.00
N ALA A 16 4.16 -5.54 17.30
CA ALA A 16 4.40 -4.21 16.74
C ALA A 16 4.59 -4.25 15.21
N PHE A 17 5.52 -5.07 14.73
CA PHE A 17 5.80 -5.17 13.30
C PHE A 17 4.73 -5.96 12.55
N GLY A 18 4.20 -7.03 13.13
CA GLY A 18 3.17 -7.86 12.50
C GLY A 18 1.86 -7.11 12.29
N SER A 19 1.42 -6.30 13.25
CA SER A 19 0.24 -5.45 13.07
C SER A 19 0.48 -4.35 12.03
N MET A 20 1.66 -3.74 11.99
CA MET A 20 2.02 -2.75 10.96
C MET A 20 2.02 -3.37 9.56
N LEU A 21 2.61 -4.57 9.40
CA LEU A 21 2.60 -5.31 8.14
C LEU A 21 1.19 -5.73 7.73
N LEU A 22 0.34 -6.12 8.68
CA LEU A 22 -1.04 -6.45 8.40
C LEU A 22 -1.81 -5.23 7.87
N ILE A 23 -1.68 -4.07 8.51
CA ILE A 23 -2.33 -2.84 8.05
C ILE A 23 -1.80 -2.45 6.67
N LEU A 24 -0.48 -2.52 6.45
CA LEU A 24 0.11 -2.26 5.14
C LEU A 24 -0.42 -3.22 4.07
N GLY A 25 -0.54 -4.52 4.38
CA GLY A 25 -1.12 -5.53 3.50
C GLY A 25 -2.57 -5.22 3.12
N VAL A 26 -3.38 -4.75 4.08
CA VAL A 26 -4.76 -4.31 3.84
C VAL A 26 -4.79 -3.08 2.91
N VAL A 27 -3.93 -2.08 3.14
CA VAL A 27 -3.84 -0.89 2.28
C VAL A 27 -3.45 -1.27 0.85
N ILE A 28 -2.47 -2.17 0.69
CA ILE A 28 -2.04 -2.68 -0.61
C ILE A 28 -3.19 -3.42 -1.30
N LEU A 29 -3.91 -4.29 -0.59
CA LEU A 29 -5.03 -5.04 -1.14
C LEU A 29 -6.17 -4.12 -1.61
N VAL A 30 -6.55 -3.14 -0.81
CA VAL A 30 -7.59 -2.15 -1.15
C VAL A 30 -7.15 -1.33 -2.36
N SER A 31 -5.90 -0.87 -2.38
CA SER A 31 -5.34 -0.10 -3.51
C SER A 31 -5.34 -0.94 -4.78
N TYR A 32 -4.90 -2.19 -4.71
CA TYR A 32 -4.87 -3.11 -5.83
C TYR A 32 -6.27 -3.35 -6.40
N GLN A 33 -7.25 -3.68 -5.56
CA GLN A 33 -8.64 -3.90 -5.98
C GLN A 33 -9.25 -2.65 -6.64
N SER A 34 -9.02 -1.47 -6.06
CA SER A 34 -9.50 -0.21 -6.62
C SER A 34 -8.91 0.06 -8.00
N ILE A 35 -7.59 -0.09 -8.15
CA ILE A 35 -6.90 0.11 -9.44
C ILE A 35 -7.41 -0.90 -10.48
N THR A 36 -7.59 -2.16 -10.11
CA THR A 36 -8.10 -3.18 -11.05
C THR A 36 -9.53 -2.89 -11.50
N ASN A 37 -10.39 -2.42 -10.59
CA ASN A 37 -11.78 -2.06 -10.91
C ASN A 37 -11.86 -0.84 -11.82
N ILE A 38 -11.03 0.18 -11.57
CA ILE A 38 -10.94 1.36 -12.43
C ILE A 38 -10.42 0.96 -13.82
N THR A 39 -9.41 0.10 -13.89
CA THR A 39 -8.83 -0.34 -15.16
C THR A 39 -9.81 -1.18 -15.98
N SER A 40 -10.55 -2.10 -15.35
CA SER A 40 -11.57 -2.89 -16.04
C SER A 40 -12.75 -2.04 -16.49
N SER A 41 -13.20 -1.09 -15.67
CA SER A 41 -14.23 -0.10 -16.02
C SER A 41 -13.81 0.75 -17.22
N PHE A 42 -12.57 1.25 -17.24
CA PHE A 42 -12.03 2.02 -18.35
C PHE A 42 -11.96 1.21 -19.65
N LYS A 43 -11.53 -0.06 -19.56
CA LYS A 43 -11.52 -0.95 -20.72
C LYS A 43 -12.93 -1.18 -21.27
N SER A 44 -13.91 -1.43 -20.39
CA SER A 44 -15.31 -1.61 -20.80
C SER A 44 -15.89 -0.35 -21.44
N LEU A 45 -15.56 0.83 -20.89
CA LEU A 45 -16.00 2.11 -21.42
C LEU A 45 -15.45 2.34 -22.83
N HIS A 46 -14.16 2.10 -23.03
CA HIS A 46 -13.51 2.25 -24.34
C HIS A 46 -14.04 1.25 -25.37
N ASP A 47 -14.02 -0.04 -25.03
CA ASP A 47 -14.32 -1.14 -25.96
C ASP A 47 -15.82 -1.27 -26.29
N GLN A 48 -16.70 -0.54 -25.59
CA GLN A 48 -18.15 -0.58 -25.81
C GLN A 48 -18.71 0.81 -26.13
N GLN A 49 -18.86 1.68 -25.13
CA GLN A 49 -19.67 2.89 -25.29
C GLN A 49 -18.95 3.95 -26.13
N PHE A 50 -17.64 4.07 -25.96
CA PHE A 50 -16.85 5.00 -26.77
C PHE A 50 -16.75 4.56 -28.23
N GLU A 51 -16.45 3.28 -28.49
CA GLU A 51 -16.43 2.72 -29.84
C GLU A 51 -17.80 2.86 -30.53
N MET A 52 -18.89 2.56 -29.81
CA MET A 52 -20.25 2.71 -30.33
C MET A 52 -20.56 4.15 -30.74
N ALA A 53 -20.23 5.12 -29.89
CA ALA A 53 -20.44 6.54 -30.18
C ALA A 53 -19.65 6.99 -31.42
N ILE A 54 -18.36 6.64 -31.52
CA ILE A 54 -17.51 6.98 -32.66
C ILE A 54 -18.05 6.38 -33.96
N GLU A 55 -18.35 5.09 -33.95
CA GLU A 55 -18.83 4.38 -35.13
C GLU A 55 -20.19 4.93 -35.60
N LEU A 56 -21.08 5.32 -34.69
CA LEU A 56 -22.36 5.97 -35.03
C LEU A 56 -22.20 7.42 -35.53
N HIS A 57 -21.21 8.17 -35.05
CA HIS A 57 -20.84 9.46 -35.64
C HIS A 57 -20.31 9.29 -37.06
N GLU A 58 -19.41 8.33 -37.27
CA GLU A 58 -18.85 8.05 -38.58
C GLU A 58 -19.92 7.54 -39.56
N LEU A 59 -20.87 6.71 -39.10
CA LEU A 59 -22.02 6.28 -39.90
C LEU A 59 -22.84 7.48 -40.40
N ARG A 60 -23.14 8.43 -39.50
CA ARG A 60 -23.86 9.65 -39.87
C ARG A 60 -23.05 10.52 -40.83
N SER A 61 -21.73 10.63 -40.62
CA SER A 61 -20.83 11.35 -41.52
C SER A 61 -20.85 10.75 -42.94
N GLN A 62 -20.66 9.43 -43.05
CA GLN A 62 -20.70 8.72 -44.32
C GLN A 62 -22.06 8.80 -44.99
N GLN A 63 -23.16 8.78 -44.23
CA GLN A 63 -24.49 8.95 -44.82
C GLN A 63 -24.76 10.35 -45.34
N ASN A 64 -24.31 11.39 -44.62
CA ASN A 64 -24.36 12.76 -45.14
C ASN A 64 -23.51 12.90 -46.42
N TYR A 65 -22.33 12.27 -46.45
CA TYR A 65 -21.46 12.25 -47.63
C TYR A 65 -22.13 11.55 -48.82
N ILE A 66 -22.70 10.36 -48.62
CA ILE A 66 -23.47 9.63 -49.63
C ILE A 66 -24.60 10.49 -50.18
N ARG A 67 -25.42 11.08 -49.30
CA ARG A 67 -26.53 11.95 -49.71
C ARG A 67 -26.04 13.13 -50.53
N GLY A 68 -24.94 13.77 -50.12
CA GLY A 68 -24.29 14.84 -50.87
C GLY A 68 -23.81 14.40 -52.26
N GLN A 69 -23.19 13.23 -52.36
CA GLN A 69 -22.73 12.66 -53.63
C GLN A 69 -23.90 12.33 -54.57
N VAL A 70 -25.02 11.80 -54.06
CA VAL A 70 -26.20 11.53 -54.90
C VAL A 70 -26.78 12.82 -55.46
N LEU A 71 -26.88 13.88 -54.64
CA LEU A 71 -27.30 15.21 -55.10
C LEU A 71 -26.30 15.83 -56.09
N GLU A 72 -24.99 15.64 -55.89
CA GLU A 72 -23.94 16.03 -56.84
C GLU A 72 -24.10 15.29 -58.19
N MET A 73 -24.47 14.01 -58.15
CA MET A 73 -24.71 13.19 -59.34
C MET A 73 -25.86 13.76 -60.20
N ILE A 74 -26.93 14.24 -59.57
CA ILE A 74 -28.06 14.92 -60.25
C ILE A 74 -27.58 16.18 -61.00
N LEU A 75 -26.64 16.92 -60.42
CA LEU A 75 -26.09 18.15 -60.98
C LEU A 75 -24.96 17.91 -62.00
N THR A 76 -24.48 16.67 -62.11
CA THR A 76 -23.36 16.31 -62.98
C THR A 76 -23.88 16.00 -64.40
N PRO A 77 -23.48 16.78 -65.42
CA PRO A 77 -24.11 16.72 -66.73
C PRO A 77 -23.65 15.55 -67.61
N ASP A 78 -22.45 15.02 -67.38
CA ASP A 78 -21.85 13.98 -68.22
C ASP A 78 -21.77 12.62 -67.51
N LYS A 79 -21.91 11.55 -68.28
CA LYS A 79 -21.91 10.17 -67.75
C LYS A 79 -20.59 9.76 -67.10
N ALA A 80 -19.45 10.30 -67.55
CA ALA A 80 -18.15 9.94 -66.98
C ALA A 80 -17.99 10.53 -65.57
N GLY A 81 -18.44 11.77 -65.37
CA GLY A 81 -18.56 12.41 -64.06
C GLY A 81 -19.51 11.64 -63.14
N GLN A 82 -20.70 11.27 -63.63
CA GLN A 82 -21.68 10.48 -62.89
C GLN A 82 -21.11 9.13 -62.40
N GLN A 83 -20.37 8.42 -63.26
CA GLN A 83 -19.70 7.16 -62.88
C GLN A 83 -18.63 7.35 -61.80
N LYS A 84 -17.92 8.48 -61.82
CA LYS A 84 -16.94 8.81 -60.77
C LYS A 84 -17.64 9.05 -59.43
N VAL A 85 -18.75 9.78 -59.42
CA VAL A 85 -19.57 10.04 -58.23
C VAL A 85 -20.18 8.73 -57.70
N GLU A 86 -20.71 7.87 -58.58
CA GLU A 86 -21.21 6.54 -58.20
C GLU A 86 -20.12 5.69 -57.54
N LYS A 87 -18.87 5.76 -58.03
CA LYS A 87 -17.74 5.08 -57.38
C LYS A 87 -17.53 5.57 -55.95
N ASN A 88 -17.55 6.88 -55.71
CA ASN A 88 -17.43 7.45 -54.37
C ASN A 88 -18.58 7.00 -53.46
N ILE A 89 -19.81 6.96 -53.98
CA ILE A 89 -21.00 6.45 -53.27
C ILE A 89 -20.79 5.00 -52.84
N ASN A 90 -20.26 4.16 -53.73
CA ASN A 90 -20.00 2.75 -53.45
C ASN A 90 -18.89 2.58 -52.41
N GLU A 91 -17.81 3.35 -52.47
CA GLU A 91 -16.74 3.35 -51.46
C GLU A 91 -17.27 3.73 -50.08
N ALA A 92 -18.04 4.82 -49.97
CA ALA A 92 -18.68 5.21 -48.71
C ALA A 92 -19.71 4.18 -48.22
N SER A 93 -20.44 3.53 -49.13
CA SER A 93 -21.39 2.45 -48.77
C SER A 93 -20.68 1.25 -48.16
N ASN A 94 -19.49 0.90 -48.66
CA ASN A 94 -18.68 -0.18 -48.08
C ASN A 94 -18.18 0.19 -46.67
N LEU A 95 -17.86 1.47 -46.43
CA LEU A 95 -17.52 1.96 -45.09
C LEU A 95 -18.71 1.83 -44.14
N VAL A 96 -19.91 2.24 -44.55
CA VAL A 96 -21.15 2.07 -43.76
C VAL A 96 -21.40 0.60 -43.42
N GLU A 97 -21.19 -0.32 -44.36
CA GLU A 97 -21.31 -1.76 -44.09
C GLU A 97 -20.24 -2.27 -43.10
N SER A 98 -19.00 -1.77 -43.21
CA SER A 98 -17.94 -2.07 -42.25
C SER A 98 -18.28 -1.59 -40.84
N ILE A 99 -18.80 -0.37 -40.71
CA ILE A 99 -19.24 0.22 -39.44
C ILE A 99 -20.33 -0.64 -38.79
N ILE A 100 -21.35 -1.03 -39.55
CA ILE A 100 -22.43 -1.92 -39.07
C ILE A 100 -21.90 -3.28 -38.62
N ASN A 101 -20.87 -3.82 -39.29
CA ASN A 101 -20.22 -5.06 -38.91
C ASN A 101 -19.34 -4.93 -37.66
N LYS A 102 -18.82 -3.74 -37.35
CA LYS A 102 -18.15 -3.46 -36.08
C LYS A 102 -19.16 -3.33 -34.96
N LEU A 103 -20.21 -2.53 -35.16
CA LEU A 103 -21.30 -2.33 -34.20
C LEU A 103 -21.96 -3.66 -33.79
N SER A 104 -22.14 -4.61 -34.72
CA SER A 104 -22.71 -5.92 -34.42
C SER A 104 -21.82 -6.84 -33.58
N LYS A 105 -20.53 -6.54 -33.44
CA LYS A 105 -19.58 -7.28 -32.60
C LYS A 105 -19.45 -6.71 -31.20
N LEU A 106 -20.00 -5.53 -30.95
CA LEU A 106 -20.06 -4.95 -29.62
C LEU A 106 -21.01 -5.77 -28.74
N THR A 107 -20.81 -5.68 -27.43
CA THR A 107 -21.79 -6.22 -26.48
C THR A 107 -22.92 -5.22 -26.36
N LEU A 108 -24.10 -5.58 -26.84
CA LEU A 108 -25.26 -4.70 -26.93
C LEU A 108 -26.34 -5.14 -25.95
N ASP A 109 -27.00 -4.18 -25.32
CA ASP A 109 -28.21 -4.45 -24.54
C ASP A 109 -29.40 -4.77 -25.47
N THR A 110 -30.53 -5.17 -24.89
CA THR A 110 -31.73 -5.51 -25.68
C THR A 110 -32.22 -4.34 -26.52
N LYS A 111 -32.10 -3.10 -26.02
CA LYS A 111 -32.55 -1.90 -26.73
C LYS A 111 -31.64 -1.59 -27.92
N ASP A 112 -30.32 -1.64 -27.73
CA ASP A 112 -29.33 -1.43 -28.79
C ASP A 112 -29.42 -2.50 -29.88
N LEU A 113 -29.69 -3.75 -29.52
CA LEU A 113 -29.92 -4.81 -30.50
C LEU A 113 -31.14 -4.53 -31.38
N THR A 114 -32.24 -4.06 -30.79
CA THR A 114 -33.44 -3.66 -31.53
C THR A 114 -33.14 -2.47 -32.43
N GLN A 115 -32.53 -1.40 -31.89
CA GLN A 115 -32.21 -0.20 -32.66
C GLN A 115 -31.21 -0.47 -33.79
N LEU A 116 -30.20 -1.32 -33.56
CA LEU A 116 -29.25 -1.74 -34.60
C LEU A 116 -29.94 -2.53 -35.71
N THR A 117 -30.95 -3.34 -35.37
CA THR A 117 -31.73 -4.09 -36.36
C THR A 117 -32.59 -3.15 -37.19
N GLU A 118 -33.28 -2.19 -36.57
CA GLU A 118 -34.04 -1.16 -37.27
C GLU A 118 -33.15 -0.29 -38.16
N LEU A 119 -31.98 0.10 -37.65
CA LEU A 119 -30.97 0.85 -38.40
C LEU A 119 -30.50 0.09 -39.64
N LYS A 120 -30.22 -1.23 -39.51
CA LYS A 120 -29.84 -2.09 -40.64
C LYS A 120 -30.92 -2.16 -41.70
N ASN A 121 -32.19 -2.26 -41.30
CA ASN A 121 -33.32 -2.30 -42.23
C ASN A 121 -33.42 -0.99 -43.02
N HIS A 122 -33.42 0.15 -42.32
CA HIS A 122 -33.47 1.45 -42.99
C HIS A 122 -32.24 1.73 -43.87
N LEU A 123 -31.05 1.28 -43.48
CA LEU A 123 -29.85 1.37 -44.33
C LEU A 123 -29.99 0.54 -45.62
N ASN A 124 -30.60 -0.64 -45.53
CA ASN A 124 -30.85 -1.48 -46.71
C ASN A 124 -31.90 -0.82 -47.63
N ASP A 125 -33.00 -0.32 -47.08
CA ASP A 125 -34.04 0.38 -47.84
C ASP A 125 -33.47 1.65 -48.50
N TYR A 126 -32.69 2.42 -47.75
CA TYR A 126 -31.98 3.59 -48.25
C TYR A 126 -31.06 3.22 -49.43
N ARG A 127 -30.28 2.14 -49.32
CA ARG A 127 -29.41 1.65 -50.40
C ARG A 127 -30.21 1.22 -51.64
N GLN A 128 -31.31 0.50 -51.46
CA GLN A 128 -32.15 0.02 -52.55
C GLN A 128 -32.81 1.18 -53.31
N THR A 129 -33.42 2.11 -52.58
CA THR A 129 -34.07 3.28 -53.18
C THR A 129 -33.03 4.21 -53.83
N ARG A 130 -31.82 4.36 -53.26
CA ARG A 130 -30.72 5.10 -53.90
C ARG A 130 -30.29 4.46 -55.21
N ALA A 131 -30.25 3.13 -55.31
CA ALA A 131 -29.92 2.46 -56.57
C ALA A 131 -30.97 2.75 -57.67
N GLN A 132 -32.25 2.87 -57.30
CA GLN A 132 -33.31 3.30 -58.21
C GLN A 132 -33.12 4.76 -58.63
N GLU A 133 -32.77 5.63 -57.69
CA GLU A 133 -32.47 7.04 -57.97
C GLU A 133 -31.30 7.20 -58.95
N ILE A 134 -30.19 6.50 -58.72
CA ILE A 134 -29.01 6.47 -59.61
C ILE A 134 -29.40 5.98 -61.01
N ALA A 135 -30.24 4.95 -61.11
CA ALA A 135 -30.73 4.46 -62.40
C ALA A 135 -31.55 5.53 -63.16
N LEU A 136 -32.44 6.24 -62.47
CA LEU A 136 -33.21 7.35 -63.06
C LEU A 136 -32.31 8.50 -63.54
N ILE A 137 -31.24 8.81 -62.79
CA ILE A 137 -30.23 9.80 -63.19
C ILE A 137 -29.54 9.37 -64.50
N TYR A 138 -29.14 8.09 -64.61
CA TYR A 138 -28.53 7.57 -65.83
C TYR A 138 -29.46 7.54 -67.05
N GLU A 139 -30.77 7.35 -66.80
CA GLU A 139 -31.82 7.42 -67.82
C GLU A 139 -32.18 8.87 -68.21
N GLY A 140 -31.65 9.87 -67.50
CA GLY A 140 -31.95 11.29 -67.72
C GLY A 140 -33.30 11.74 -67.15
N LYS A 141 -33.96 10.91 -66.36
CA LYS A 141 -35.25 11.19 -65.70
C LYS A 141 -35.03 11.95 -64.39
N ILE A 142 -34.49 13.17 -64.51
CA ILE A 142 -34.05 13.97 -63.36
C ILE A 142 -35.20 14.35 -62.42
N GLU A 143 -36.38 14.66 -62.94
CA GLU A 143 -37.56 15.01 -62.12
C GLU A 143 -38.01 13.83 -61.24
N GLU A 144 -38.05 12.62 -61.80
CA GLU A 144 -38.37 11.40 -61.05
C GLU A 144 -37.31 11.08 -59.99
N ALA A 145 -36.03 11.25 -60.33
CA ALA A 145 -34.93 11.09 -59.38
C ALA A 145 -35.03 12.08 -58.21
N GLN A 146 -35.30 13.36 -58.50
CA GLN A 146 -35.49 14.40 -57.48
C GLN A 146 -36.69 14.11 -56.57
N GLN A 147 -37.80 13.63 -57.12
CA GLN A 147 -38.95 13.25 -56.32
C GLN A 147 -38.60 12.12 -55.35
N LEU A 148 -37.85 11.12 -55.82
CA LEU A 148 -37.41 10.00 -54.99
C LEU A 148 -36.44 10.47 -53.88
N ALA A 149 -35.54 11.39 -54.21
CA ALA A 149 -34.57 12.01 -53.31
C ALA A 149 -35.25 12.76 -52.15
N LEU A 150 -36.30 13.53 -52.47
CA LEU A 150 -37.00 14.42 -51.54
C LEU A 150 -38.13 13.73 -50.75
N GLN A 151 -38.47 12.49 -51.09
CA GLN A 151 -39.51 11.70 -50.41
C GLN A 151 -38.90 10.46 -49.75
N THR A 152 -38.94 9.32 -50.42
CA THR A 152 -38.56 8.02 -49.84
C THR A 152 -37.11 7.97 -49.34
N GLN A 153 -36.18 8.65 -50.02
CA GLN A 153 -34.79 8.76 -49.53
C GLN A 153 -34.67 9.65 -48.30
N ASP A 154 -35.40 10.76 -48.25
CA ASP A 154 -35.41 11.67 -47.11
C ASP A 154 -35.96 11.01 -45.84
N ASP A 155 -37.11 10.31 -45.98
CA ASP A 155 -37.72 9.58 -44.88
C ASP A 155 -36.77 8.52 -44.30
N ASN A 156 -36.12 7.73 -45.16
CA ASN A 156 -35.14 6.74 -44.71
C ASN A 156 -33.91 7.39 -44.09
N PHE A 157 -33.41 8.48 -44.67
CA PHE A 157 -32.26 9.22 -44.14
C PHE A 157 -32.53 9.76 -42.73
N GLU A 158 -33.70 10.37 -42.51
CA GLU A 158 -34.07 10.90 -41.19
C GLU A 158 -34.31 9.79 -40.15
N LYS A 159 -34.82 8.62 -40.57
CA LYS A 159 -34.87 7.43 -39.70
C LYS A 159 -33.48 6.93 -39.31
N ILE A 160 -32.57 6.80 -40.27
CA ILE A 160 -31.17 6.43 -40.01
C ILE A 160 -30.52 7.44 -39.05
N ARG A 161 -30.68 8.74 -39.34
CA ARG A 161 -30.13 9.83 -38.54
C ARG A 161 -30.65 9.83 -37.12
N SER A 162 -31.96 9.70 -36.94
CA SER A 162 -32.59 9.74 -35.61
C SER A 162 -32.17 8.55 -34.76
N ILE A 163 -32.22 7.32 -35.30
CA ILE A 163 -31.81 6.11 -34.57
C ILE A 163 -30.31 6.18 -34.20
N SER A 164 -29.45 6.49 -35.16
CA SER A 164 -28.00 6.58 -34.90
C SER A 164 -27.64 7.71 -33.95
N ALA A 165 -28.35 8.85 -33.99
CA ALA A 165 -28.15 9.93 -33.04
C ALA A 165 -28.62 9.56 -31.62
N GLU A 166 -29.78 8.91 -31.48
CA GLU A 166 -30.27 8.45 -30.17
C GLU A 166 -29.29 7.46 -29.54
N MET A 167 -28.87 6.44 -30.30
CA MET A 167 -27.90 5.45 -29.85
C MET A 167 -26.56 6.10 -29.48
N GLY A 168 -26.02 6.98 -30.33
CA GLY A 168 -24.73 7.63 -30.11
C GLY A 168 -24.74 8.57 -28.90
N ASN A 169 -25.77 9.40 -28.77
CA ASN A 169 -25.92 10.31 -27.63
C ASN A 169 -26.11 9.54 -26.31
N ARG A 170 -26.80 8.40 -26.35
CA ARG A 170 -26.93 7.53 -25.19
C ARG A 170 -25.59 6.93 -24.79
N ALA A 171 -24.84 6.40 -25.75
CA ALA A 171 -23.50 5.87 -25.50
C ALA A 171 -22.56 6.95 -24.91
N GLU A 172 -22.61 8.19 -25.43
CA GLU A 172 -21.87 9.32 -24.85
C GLU A 172 -22.33 9.65 -23.41
N SER A 173 -23.64 9.70 -23.16
CA SER A 173 -24.16 9.95 -21.82
C SER A 173 -23.75 8.86 -20.82
N GLU A 174 -23.67 7.61 -21.25
CA GLU A 174 -23.21 6.51 -20.41
C GLU A 174 -21.72 6.60 -20.10
N VAL A 175 -20.90 7.06 -21.06
CA VAL A 175 -19.48 7.40 -20.83
C VAL A 175 -19.33 8.42 -19.71
N ASP A 176 -20.10 9.52 -19.75
CA ASP A 176 -20.04 10.56 -18.72
C ASP A 176 -20.43 10.03 -17.33
N VAL A 177 -21.48 9.19 -17.26
CA VAL A 177 -21.92 8.55 -16.01
C VAL A 177 -20.84 7.63 -15.45
N ILE A 178 -20.21 6.80 -16.29
CA ILE A 178 -19.16 5.87 -15.86
C ILE A 178 -17.91 6.65 -15.41
N ILE A 179 -17.53 7.72 -16.09
CA ILE A 179 -16.40 8.58 -15.68
C ILE A 179 -16.69 9.21 -14.31
N ALA A 180 -17.88 9.78 -14.11
CA ALA A 180 -18.26 10.38 -12.84
C ALA A 180 -18.25 9.33 -11.71
N GLN A 181 -18.76 8.12 -11.97
CA GLN A 181 -18.75 7.03 -11.01
C GLN A 181 -17.32 6.57 -10.67
N ASN A 182 -16.45 6.41 -11.67
CA ASN A 182 -15.04 6.05 -11.48
C ASN A 182 -14.30 7.12 -10.65
N GLN A 183 -14.57 8.41 -10.86
CA GLN A 183 -14.00 9.49 -10.05
C GLN A 183 -14.44 9.40 -8.59
N LEU A 184 -15.73 9.15 -8.33
CA LEU A 184 -16.25 8.96 -6.97
C LEU A 184 -15.62 7.75 -6.28
N ASP A 185 -15.51 6.63 -6.98
CA ASP A 185 -14.96 5.40 -6.42
C ASP A 185 -13.44 5.50 -6.20
N ALA A 186 -12.71 6.18 -7.09
CA ALA A 186 -11.31 6.55 -6.88
C ALA A 186 -11.14 7.45 -5.65
N SER A 187 -11.98 8.47 -5.49
CA SER A 187 -11.92 9.38 -4.33
C SER A 187 -12.18 8.62 -3.02
N LYS A 188 -13.16 7.71 -2.98
CA LYS A 188 -13.43 6.87 -1.81
C LYS A 188 -12.25 5.95 -1.48
N ALA A 189 -11.64 5.34 -2.49
CA ALA A 189 -10.49 4.47 -2.30
C ALA A 189 -9.27 5.24 -1.76
N ILE A 190 -8.99 6.42 -2.30
CA ILE A 190 -7.93 7.32 -1.81
C ILE A 190 -8.22 7.74 -0.37
N GLN A 191 -9.44 8.15 -0.07
CA GLN A 191 -9.82 8.55 1.29
C GLN A 191 -9.64 7.39 2.29
N LEU A 192 -10.07 6.18 1.93
CA LEU A 192 -9.88 4.99 2.75
C LEU A 192 -8.39 4.67 2.97
N CYS A 193 -7.57 4.78 1.91
CA CYS A 193 -6.13 4.59 2.02
C CYS A 193 -5.47 5.64 2.92
N LEU A 194 -5.88 6.91 2.83
CA LEU A 194 -5.39 7.98 3.70
C LEU A 194 -5.79 7.76 5.16
N ILE A 195 -7.02 7.33 5.43
CA ILE A 195 -7.48 7.03 6.79
C ILE A 195 -6.69 5.83 7.35
N LEU A 196 -6.59 4.74 6.61
CA LEU A 196 -5.85 3.54 7.05
C LEU A 196 -4.36 3.85 7.23
N GLY A 197 -3.75 4.59 6.31
CA GLY A 197 -2.36 5.04 6.41
C GLY A 197 -2.13 5.95 7.60
N GLY A 198 -3.04 6.89 7.87
CA GLY A 198 -3.01 7.76 9.05
C GLY A 198 -3.12 6.98 10.36
N VAL A 199 -4.05 6.03 10.43
CA VAL A 199 -4.19 5.12 11.58
C VAL A 199 -2.92 4.30 11.78
N ALA A 200 -2.35 3.74 10.70
CA ALA A 200 -1.09 3.00 10.75
C ALA A 200 0.07 3.85 11.28
N PHE A 201 0.13 5.12 10.84
CA PHE A 201 1.18 6.06 11.26
C PHE A 201 1.08 6.39 12.74
N VAL A 202 -0.10 6.77 13.23
CA VAL A 202 -0.33 7.08 14.66
C VAL A 202 -0.07 5.84 15.52
N PHE A 203 -0.54 4.67 15.07
CA PHE A 203 -0.29 3.40 15.74
C PHE A 203 1.21 3.07 15.81
N GLY A 204 1.95 3.28 14.71
CA GLY A 204 3.39 3.09 14.64
C GLY A 204 4.15 3.97 15.63
N LEU A 205 3.77 5.25 15.75
CA LEU A 205 4.33 6.16 16.77
C LEU A 205 4.02 5.68 18.19
N GLY A 206 2.80 5.19 18.43
CA GLY A 206 2.41 4.61 19.71
C GLY A 206 3.25 3.39 20.08
N MET A 207 3.44 2.45 19.14
CA MET A 207 4.27 1.27 19.33
C MET A 207 5.75 1.62 19.51
N MET A 208 6.28 2.59 18.76
CA MET A 208 7.64 3.08 18.92
C MET A 208 7.88 3.60 20.35
N PHE A 209 6.99 4.46 20.84
CA PHE A 209 7.06 4.98 22.20
C PHE A 209 6.96 3.87 23.25
N LEU A 210 6.07 2.89 23.02
CA LEU A 210 5.87 1.78 23.94
C LEU A 210 7.08 0.85 24.02
N LEU A 211 7.71 0.55 22.88
CA LEU A 211 8.96 -0.22 22.83
C LEU A 211 10.12 0.55 23.46
N HIS A 212 10.19 1.87 23.29
CA HIS A 212 11.19 2.70 23.96
C HIS A 212 11.07 2.63 25.49
N LEU A 213 9.86 2.73 26.06
CA LEU A 213 9.64 2.64 27.50
C LEU A 213 9.86 1.22 28.05
N THR A 214 9.45 0.20 27.30
CA THR A 214 9.46 -1.18 27.83
C THR A 214 10.75 -1.93 27.56
N MET A 215 11.53 -1.53 26.54
CA MET A 215 12.78 -2.20 26.18
C MET A 215 13.98 -1.27 26.30
N ALA A 216 13.98 -0.15 25.56
CA ALA A 216 15.18 0.69 25.47
C ALA A 216 15.56 1.32 26.82
N SER A 217 14.58 1.85 27.56
CA SER A 217 14.85 2.50 28.85
C SER A 217 15.40 1.53 29.92
N PRO A 218 14.76 0.37 30.21
CA PRO A 218 15.32 -0.60 31.16
C PRO A 218 16.69 -1.15 30.75
N LEU A 219 16.92 -1.32 29.45
CA LEU A 219 18.21 -1.79 28.95
C LEU A 219 19.32 -0.75 29.20
N LEU A 220 19.02 0.54 29.04
CA LEU A 220 19.92 1.63 29.40
C LEU A 220 20.19 1.69 30.92
N GLU A 221 19.16 1.46 31.75
CA GLU A 221 19.32 1.40 33.21
C GLU A 221 20.25 0.27 33.64
N ILE A 222 20.04 -0.94 33.11
CA ILE A 222 20.90 -2.09 33.41
C ILE A 222 22.32 -1.87 32.88
N SER A 223 22.46 -1.26 31.71
CA SER A 223 23.78 -0.88 31.17
C SER A 223 24.52 0.10 32.10
N ALA A 224 23.80 1.07 32.68
CA ALA A 224 24.38 2.02 33.62
C ALA A 224 24.81 1.35 34.94
N ILE A 225 24.01 0.40 35.44
CA ILE A 225 24.36 -0.41 36.62
C ILE A 225 25.62 -1.23 36.34
N ALA A 226 25.69 -1.91 35.18
CA ALA A 226 26.85 -2.70 34.80
C ALA A 226 28.14 -1.86 34.75
N ALA A 227 28.07 -0.63 34.24
CA ALA A 227 29.20 0.29 34.22
C ALA A 227 29.71 0.62 35.63
N ARG A 228 28.81 0.91 36.58
CA ARG A 228 29.19 1.19 37.98
C ARG A 228 29.82 -0.02 38.67
N ILE A 229 29.31 -1.22 38.40
CA ILE A 229 29.91 -2.46 38.92
C ILE A 229 31.32 -2.66 38.36
N ALA A 230 31.54 -2.35 37.07
CA ALA A 230 32.88 -2.42 36.46
C ALA A 230 33.87 -1.43 37.11
N ASP A 231 33.39 -0.28 37.59
CA ASP A 231 34.17 0.69 38.36
C ASP A 231 34.31 0.32 39.86
N CYS A 232 33.92 -0.90 40.24
CA CYS A 232 33.89 -1.40 41.62
C CYS A 232 32.97 -0.62 42.58
N ASP A 233 32.05 0.18 42.05
CA ASP A 233 31.05 0.89 42.85
C ASP A 233 29.81 0.01 43.08
N LEU A 234 29.83 -0.73 44.19
CA LEU A 234 28.72 -1.58 44.63
C LEU A 234 27.71 -0.85 45.52
N THR A 235 27.72 0.48 45.57
CA THR A 235 26.75 1.27 46.36
C THR A 235 25.40 1.42 45.64
N THR A 236 25.32 1.03 44.36
CA THR A 236 24.07 1.03 43.58
C THR A 236 23.05 0.04 44.11
N THR A 237 21.84 0.51 44.39
CA THR A 237 20.69 -0.37 44.62
C THR A 237 19.96 -0.64 43.32
N VAL A 238 19.98 -1.88 42.86
CA VAL A 238 19.10 -2.33 41.76
C VAL A 238 17.67 -2.43 42.30
N ALA A 239 16.75 -1.64 41.74
CA ALA A 239 15.35 -1.65 42.16
C ALA A 239 14.71 -3.02 41.89
N ALA A 240 13.89 -3.50 42.83
CA ALA A 240 13.09 -4.70 42.61
C ALA A 240 12.06 -4.44 41.49
N THR A 241 11.90 -5.41 40.60
CA THR A 241 10.95 -5.32 39.49
C THR A 241 9.99 -6.50 39.52
N ASP A 242 8.69 -6.20 39.37
CA ASP A 242 7.62 -7.19 39.26
C ASP A 242 7.40 -7.66 37.81
N ARG A 243 8.30 -7.29 36.90
CA ARG A 243 8.24 -7.67 35.49
C ARG A 243 8.62 -9.13 35.32
N ALA A 244 7.83 -9.83 34.52
CA ALA A 244 8.01 -11.25 34.22
C ALA A 244 8.58 -11.52 32.80
N ASP A 245 8.98 -10.47 32.08
CA ASP A 245 9.62 -10.58 30.77
C ASP A 245 11.15 -10.66 30.89
N GLU A 246 11.85 -10.82 29.76
CA GLU A 246 13.31 -11.00 29.75
C GLU A 246 14.05 -9.79 30.37
N MET A 247 13.48 -8.58 30.26
CA MET A 247 14.03 -7.38 30.93
C MET A 247 13.88 -7.46 32.46
N GLY A 248 12.77 -8.00 32.96
CA GLY A 248 12.57 -8.27 34.38
C GLY A 248 13.53 -9.33 34.90
N GLU A 249 13.68 -10.44 34.19
CA GLU A 249 14.62 -11.51 34.53
C GLU A 249 16.08 -11.01 34.54
N MET A 250 16.45 -10.19 33.55
CA MET A 250 17.77 -9.56 33.50
C MET A 250 17.99 -8.63 34.71
N THR A 251 17.02 -7.79 35.05
CA THR A 251 17.11 -6.89 36.22
C THR A 251 17.28 -7.68 37.52
N GLN A 252 16.51 -8.76 37.71
CA GLN A 252 16.60 -9.62 38.90
C GLN A 252 17.96 -10.33 38.97
N SER A 253 18.50 -10.75 37.84
CA SER A 253 19.83 -11.37 37.75
C SER A 253 20.95 -10.39 38.13
N PHE A 254 20.90 -9.16 37.62
CA PHE A 254 21.84 -8.09 37.99
C PHE A 254 21.72 -7.69 39.46
N LYS A 255 20.50 -7.66 40.01
CA LYS A 255 20.29 -7.45 41.44
C LYS A 255 20.99 -8.52 42.27
N ARG A 256 20.76 -9.80 41.95
CA ARG A 256 21.40 -10.92 42.65
C ARG A 256 22.92 -10.84 42.58
N MET A 257 23.47 -10.52 41.39
CA MET A 257 24.91 -10.34 41.20
C MET A 257 25.47 -9.23 42.10
N THR A 258 24.82 -8.06 42.12
CA THR A 258 25.26 -6.92 42.94
C THR A 258 25.19 -7.24 44.43
N ASP A 259 24.10 -7.86 44.90
CA ASP A 259 23.92 -8.26 46.30
C ASP A 259 24.99 -9.30 46.71
N THR A 260 25.29 -10.29 45.86
CA THR A 260 26.34 -11.30 46.11
C THR A 260 27.73 -10.68 46.16
N LEU A 261 28.08 -9.81 45.21
CA LEU A 261 29.38 -9.12 45.20
C LEU A 261 29.55 -8.22 46.43
N SER A 262 28.50 -7.48 46.81
CA SER A 262 28.53 -6.61 48.00
C SER A 262 28.75 -7.41 49.28
N ASN A 263 28.07 -8.55 49.43
CA ASN A 263 28.26 -9.44 50.57
C ASN A 263 29.66 -10.06 50.60
N GLN A 264 30.20 -10.49 49.46
CA GLN A 264 31.58 -11.00 49.38
C GLN A 264 32.61 -9.94 49.80
N ILE A 265 32.46 -8.69 49.38
CA ILE A 265 33.34 -7.59 49.80
C ILE A 265 33.23 -7.32 51.30
N ARG A 266 32.03 -7.42 51.89
CA ARG A 266 31.83 -7.31 53.34
C ARG A 266 32.52 -8.45 54.09
N GLU A 267 32.33 -9.69 53.68
CA GLU A 267 32.97 -10.87 54.29
C GLU A 267 34.50 -10.78 54.20
N ILE A 268 35.05 -10.32 53.08
CA ILE A 268 36.49 -10.08 52.93
C ILE A 268 36.95 -8.99 53.90
N THR A 269 36.21 -7.89 54.02
CA THR A 269 36.55 -6.77 54.92
C THR A 269 36.52 -7.21 56.39
N ASP A 270 35.50 -7.96 56.78
CA ASP A 270 35.38 -8.52 58.13
C ASP A 270 36.52 -9.51 58.41
N GLY A 271 36.86 -10.38 57.44
CA GLY A 271 38.01 -11.28 57.52
C GLY A 271 39.34 -10.54 57.66
N VAL A 272 39.54 -9.44 56.94
CA VAL A 272 40.73 -8.56 57.07
C VAL A 272 40.78 -7.91 58.45
N ASN A 273 39.65 -7.46 59.00
CA ASN A 273 39.59 -6.86 60.34
C ASN A 273 39.93 -7.88 61.43
N VAL A 274 39.42 -9.12 61.32
CA VAL A 274 39.77 -10.22 62.22
C VAL A 274 41.27 -10.53 62.11
N LEU A 275 41.80 -10.65 60.89
CA LEU A 275 43.22 -10.90 60.66
C LEU A 275 44.11 -9.78 61.23
N ALA A 276 43.70 -8.51 61.09
CA ALA A 276 44.40 -7.37 61.67
C ALA A 276 44.41 -7.42 63.21
N SER A 277 43.26 -7.74 63.82
CA SER A 277 43.15 -7.92 65.28
C SER A 277 44.04 -9.06 65.78
N SER A 278 43.99 -10.23 65.14
CA SER A 278 44.85 -11.36 65.50
C SER A 278 46.33 -11.05 65.30
N SER A 279 46.68 -10.33 64.23
CA SER A 279 48.07 -9.88 64.01
C SER A 279 48.54 -8.94 65.11
N ASN A 280 47.68 -8.05 65.61
CA ASN A 280 47.98 -7.16 66.73
C ASN A 280 48.13 -7.93 68.05
N GLU A 281 47.29 -8.93 68.30
CA GLU A 281 47.40 -9.81 69.47
C GLU A 281 48.69 -10.64 69.45
N ILE A 282 49.09 -11.16 68.28
CA ILE A 282 50.37 -11.84 68.06
C ILE A 282 51.54 -10.87 68.32
N LEU A 283 51.47 -9.62 67.84
CA LEU A 283 52.50 -8.62 68.08
C LEU A 283 52.66 -8.35 69.58
N VAL A 284 51.55 -8.15 70.30
CA VAL A 284 51.56 -7.97 71.77
C VAL A 284 52.16 -9.18 72.47
N SER A 285 51.72 -10.38 72.12
CA SER A 285 52.23 -11.64 72.68
C SER A 285 53.73 -11.82 72.40
N THR A 286 54.18 -11.49 71.19
CA THR A 286 55.59 -11.55 70.80
C THR A 286 56.43 -10.55 71.58
N SER A 287 55.93 -9.33 71.79
CA SER A 287 56.58 -8.31 72.61
C SER A 287 56.69 -8.74 74.08
N GLN A 288 55.66 -9.37 74.61
CA GLN A 288 55.66 -9.89 75.98
C GLN A 288 56.61 -11.07 76.14
N LEU A 289 56.67 -11.97 75.15
CA LEU A 289 57.61 -13.08 75.11
C LEU A 289 59.06 -12.60 74.98
N ALA A 290 59.33 -11.60 74.13
CA ALA A 290 60.64 -10.96 74.05
C ALA A 290 61.04 -10.32 75.39
N SER A 291 60.11 -9.65 76.08
CA SER A 291 60.35 -9.08 77.41
C SER A 291 60.64 -10.16 78.46
N GLY A 292 59.87 -11.25 78.47
CA GLY A 292 60.11 -12.39 79.37
C GLY A 292 61.40 -13.14 79.05
N ALA A 293 61.83 -13.18 77.78
CA ALA A 293 63.12 -13.72 77.40
C ALA A 293 64.28 -12.84 77.90
N VAL A 294 64.14 -11.50 77.86
CA VAL A 294 65.10 -10.57 78.48
C VAL A 294 65.16 -10.77 79.99
N GLU A 295 64.01 -10.91 80.65
CA GLU A 295 63.93 -11.17 82.09
C GLU A 295 64.58 -12.52 82.44
N SER A 296 64.30 -13.58 81.68
CA SER A 296 64.92 -14.90 81.84
C SER A 296 66.43 -14.85 81.60
N ALA A 297 66.89 -14.14 80.57
CA ALA A 297 68.32 -13.94 80.32
C ALA A 297 69.01 -13.18 81.46
N THR A 298 68.32 -12.19 82.04
CA THR A 298 68.80 -11.45 83.21
C THR A 298 68.89 -12.37 84.43
N GLY A 299 67.86 -13.18 84.70
CA GLY A 299 67.87 -14.15 85.78
C GLY A 299 68.93 -15.26 85.60
N ILE A 300 69.16 -15.72 84.37
CA ILE A 300 70.28 -16.62 84.05
C ILE A 300 71.61 -15.94 84.31
N SER A 301 71.76 -14.67 83.93
CA SER A 301 72.99 -13.90 84.18
C SER A 301 73.22 -13.71 85.68
N GLU A 302 72.19 -13.38 86.47
CA GLU A 302 72.26 -13.29 87.93
C GLU A 302 72.63 -14.63 88.56
N THR A 303 72.04 -15.73 88.07
CA THR A 303 72.37 -17.09 88.53
C THR A 303 73.81 -17.45 88.16
N MET A 304 74.29 -17.08 86.98
CA MET A 304 75.69 -17.28 86.61
C MET A 304 76.63 -16.45 87.49
N THR A 305 76.31 -15.19 87.80
CA THR A 305 77.11 -14.39 88.74
C THR A 305 77.10 -14.95 90.16
N THR A 306 75.97 -15.47 90.66
CA THR A 306 75.93 -16.12 91.98
C THR A 306 76.70 -17.44 91.97
N VAL A 307 76.67 -18.19 90.87
CA VAL A 307 77.51 -19.39 90.70
C VAL A 307 79.00 -19.03 90.62
N GLU A 308 79.36 -17.91 89.99
CA GLU A 308 80.74 -17.38 89.95
C GLU A 308 81.21 -16.89 91.33
N GLU A 309 80.34 -16.23 92.11
CA GLU A 309 80.64 -15.81 93.50
C GLU A 309 80.76 -16.97 94.49
N VAL A 310 80.13 -18.11 94.22
CA VAL A 310 80.16 -19.32 95.07
C VAL A 310 81.36 -20.23 94.73
N ARG A 311 82.19 -19.86 93.75
CA ARG A 311 83.35 -20.64 93.31
C ARG A 311 84.67 -20.10 93.87
#